data_AF-E3N657-F1
#
_entry.id   AF-E3N657-F1
#
_cell.length_a   1.000
_cell.length_b   1.000
_cell.length_c   1.000
_cell.angle_alpha   90.00
_cell.angle_beta   90.00
_cell.angle_gamma   90.00
#
_symmetry.space_group_name_H-M   'P 1'
#
loop_
_entity.id
_entity.type
_entity.pdbx_description
1 polymer ?
#
loop_
_entity_poly.entity_id
_entity_poly.type
_entity_poly.pdbx_seq_one_letter_code
_entity_poly.pdbx_strand_id
1 'polypeptide(L)'
;MSIPSPSPILLPGIHKNESYINFEFSFFTLPMTLLVIPIFYMPITIIIILRIFVKLLYAVKDKNVNVPLFSAICISHFMNIQQINFQCLLFFICDFFFVRLMTSGVFTSWCASVFPNRYLLILYGTTYYVNYANMLFPFLVSTMRLILFAYPQNQAKINGTILHVALPIIFIYPLFNTFFLFTAECYCVQAHGPFPFGSIILGFQGSLFGLRNSYFLLFNTIFWMSSCLINNSILLVKLFQLKKSLSLHARSQKSYKAEVSLTFTTFSMIFSYLSNSMIVITAQLGGDWTYYAIMLRPYGNDLETCVSPWVFYLTHPIFRRKKSTIRVVHHDNIDS
;
A
#
# COMPACT_ATOMS: atom_id res chain seq x y z
N MET A 1 35.54 -35.93 -38.72
CA MET A 1 34.21 -35.57 -38.18
C MET A 1 34.43 -34.73 -36.93
N SER A 2 34.48 -33.40 -37.09
CA SER A 2 34.50 -32.46 -35.98
C SER A 2 33.07 -32.32 -35.44
N ILE A 3 32.85 -32.82 -34.24
CA ILE A 3 31.61 -32.63 -33.48
C ILE A 3 31.39 -31.11 -33.36
N PRO A 4 30.25 -30.55 -33.82
CA PRO A 4 29.99 -29.15 -33.60
C PRO A 4 29.82 -28.94 -32.10
N SER A 5 30.66 -28.08 -31.53
CA SER A 5 30.51 -27.56 -30.18
C SER A 5 29.07 -27.05 -30.01
N PRO A 6 28.37 -27.35 -28.90
CA PRO A 6 27.05 -26.80 -28.66
C PRO A 6 27.16 -25.28 -28.69
N SER A 7 26.38 -24.65 -29.55
CA SER A 7 26.19 -23.20 -29.57
C SER A 7 25.93 -22.71 -28.15
N PRO A 8 26.52 -21.57 -27.73
CA PRO A 8 26.28 -21.06 -26.39
C PRO A 8 24.77 -20.84 -26.25
N ILE A 9 24.17 -21.50 -25.26
CA ILE A 9 22.78 -21.26 -24.87
C ILE A 9 22.69 -19.76 -24.60
N LEU A 10 22.01 -19.02 -25.49
CA LEU A 10 21.82 -17.59 -25.35
C LEU A 10 20.89 -17.38 -24.14
N LEU A 11 21.50 -17.21 -22.96
CA LEU A 11 20.77 -16.97 -21.73
C LEU A 11 20.03 -15.63 -21.86
N PRO A 12 18.74 -15.56 -21.51
CA PRO A 12 17.99 -14.33 -21.56
C PRO A 12 18.55 -13.33 -20.53
N GLY A 13 18.78 -12.08 -20.93
CA GLY A 13 19.20 -11.01 -20.02
C GLY A 13 20.71 -10.81 -19.93
N ILE A 14 21.20 -10.43 -18.76
CA ILE A 14 22.60 -9.97 -18.53
C ILE A 14 23.54 -11.07 -18.01
N HIS A 15 23.05 -12.30 -17.87
CA HIS A 15 23.78 -13.39 -17.23
C HIS A 15 25.05 -13.75 -18.01
N LYS A 16 26.16 -14.00 -17.28
CA LYS A 16 27.51 -14.29 -17.80
C LYS A 16 28.16 -13.19 -18.64
N ASN A 17 27.63 -11.97 -18.63
CA ASN A 17 28.25 -10.86 -19.33
C ASN A 17 29.31 -10.18 -18.45
N GLU A 18 30.57 -10.19 -18.89
CA GLU A 18 31.72 -9.66 -18.13
C GLU A 18 31.56 -8.18 -17.75
N SER A 19 30.93 -7.37 -18.60
CA SER A 19 30.66 -5.96 -18.32
C SER A 19 29.73 -5.74 -17.13
N TYR A 20 28.88 -6.73 -16.82
CA TYR A 20 27.97 -6.68 -15.67
C TYR A 20 28.56 -7.39 -14.45
N ILE A 21 29.41 -8.41 -14.64
CA ILE A 21 30.11 -9.11 -13.54
C ILE A 21 31.08 -8.16 -12.84
N ASN A 22 31.83 -7.37 -13.62
CA ASN A 22 32.81 -6.40 -13.11
C ASN A 22 32.20 -5.01 -12.84
N PHE A 23 30.86 -4.92 -12.76
CA PHE A 23 30.19 -3.65 -12.54
C PHE A 23 30.40 -3.15 -11.11
N GLU A 24 30.92 -1.92 -10.99
CA GLU A 24 30.96 -1.19 -9.73
C GLU A 24 29.83 -0.16 -9.69
N PHE A 25 29.08 -0.16 -8.58
CA PHE A 25 27.96 0.75 -8.41
C PHE A 25 28.46 2.16 -8.01
N SER A 26 27.76 3.18 -8.48
CA SER A 26 28.05 4.57 -8.14
C SER A 26 27.01 5.16 -7.20
N PHE A 27 27.47 5.80 -6.13
CA PHE A 27 26.63 6.42 -5.10
C PHE A 27 25.87 7.66 -5.61
N PHE A 28 26.40 8.36 -6.62
CA PHE A 28 25.85 9.62 -7.13
C PHE A 28 24.86 9.42 -8.29
N THR A 29 24.10 8.32 -8.23
CA THR A 29 23.08 8.01 -9.23
C THR A 29 21.69 8.30 -8.68
N LEU A 30 20.77 8.70 -9.56
CA LEU A 30 19.39 8.95 -9.19
C LEU A 30 18.72 7.73 -8.53
N PRO A 31 18.88 6.48 -9.01
CA PRO A 31 18.36 5.30 -8.31
C PRO A 31 18.91 5.12 -6.88
N MET A 32 20.16 5.51 -6.62
CA MET A 32 20.75 5.39 -5.28
C MET A 32 20.21 6.45 -4.33
N THR A 33 20.01 7.69 -4.77
CA THR A 33 19.34 8.70 -3.94
C THR A 33 17.89 8.28 -3.64
N LEU A 34 17.22 7.72 -4.64
CA LEU A 34 15.89 7.12 -4.51
C LEU A 34 15.84 5.92 -3.53
N LEU A 35 16.93 5.19 -3.36
CA LEU A 35 17.04 4.12 -2.36
C LEU A 35 17.20 4.67 -0.93
N VAL A 36 17.91 5.79 -0.77
CA VAL A 36 18.29 6.34 0.54
C VAL A 36 17.18 7.19 1.18
N ILE A 37 16.44 7.99 0.40
CA ILE A 37 15.39 8.89 0.93
C ILE A 37 14.36 8.15 1.83
N PRO A 38 13.83 6.97 1.45
CA PRO A 38 12.90 6.20 2.28
C PRO A 38 13.42 5.77 3.64
N ILE A 39 14.73 5.60 3.77
CA ILE A 39 15.36 5.19 5.03
C ILE A 39 15.15 6.26 6.11
N PHE A 40 14.96 7.53 5.74
CA PHE A 40 14.72 8.60 6.69
C PHE A 40 13.26 8.70 7.14
N TYR A 41 12.29 8.65 6.21
CA TYR A 41 10.88 8.85 6.57
C TYR A 41 10.16 7.59 7.03
N MET A 42 10.55 6.40 6.56
CA MET A 42 9.86 5.16 6.94
C MET A 42 9.98 4.82 8.43
N PRO A 43 11.14 4.96 9.09
CA PRO A 43 11.23 4.76 10.55
C PRO A 43 10.33 5.71 11.34
N ILE A 44 10.23 6.97 10.91
CA ILE A 44 9.33 7.97 11.53
C ILE A 44 7.87 7.48 11.42
N THR A 45 7.48 7.00 10.24
CA THR A 45 6.15 6.43 10.00
C THR A 45 5.88 5.20 10.87
N ILE A 46 6.85 4.28 11.01
CA ILE A 46 6.73 3.11 11.90
C ILE A 46 6.50 3.54 13.36
N ILE A 47 7.25 4.54 13.85
CA ILE A 47 7.08 5.07 15.21
C ILE A 47 5.68 5.67 15.39
N ILE A 48 5.17 6.41 14.41
CA ILE A 48 3.83 6.99 14.44
C ILE A 48 2.76 5.89 14.48
N ILE A 49 2.88 4.85 13.63
CA ILE A 49 1.97 3.71 13.60
C ILE A 49 1.97 2.98 14.95
N LEU A 50 3.14 2.70 15.53
CA LEU A 50 3.26 2.06 16.84
C LEU A 50 2.62 2.92 17.95
N ARG A 51 2.82 4.23 17.93
CA ARG A 51 2.18 5.14 18.90
C ARG A 51 0.66 5.15 18.77
N ILE A 52 0.13 5.12 17.55
CA ILE A 52 -1.30 5.00 17.29
C ILE A 52 -1.83 3.69 17.88
N PHE A 53 -1.14 2.58 17.61
CA PHE A 53 -1.51 1.25 18.08
C PHE A 53 -1.56 1.15 19.60
N VAL A 54 -0.50 1.56 20.30
CA VAL A 54 -0.43 1.51 21.76
C VAL A 54 -1.55 2.34 22.40
N LYS A 55 -1.74 3.59 21.96
CA LYS A 55 -2.81 4.44 22.48
C LYS A 55 -4.20 3.87 22.24
N LEU A 56 -4.39 3.17 21.12
CA LEU A 56 -5.67 2.55 20.79
C LEU A 56 -5.94 1.33 21.70
N LEU A 57 -4.94 0.48 21.94
CA LEU A 57 -5.05 -0.64 22.88
C LEU A 57 -5.46 -0.17 24.29
N TYR A 58 -4.83 0.91 24.78
CA TYR A 58 -5.23 1.52 26.05
C TYR A 58 -6.65 2.06 26.01
N ALA A 59 -7.05 2.76 24.94
CA ALA A 59 -8.40 3.31 24.81
C ALA A 59 -9.52 2.23 24.73
N VAL A 60 -9.19 1.02 24.24
CA VAL A 60 -10.10 -0.14 24.27
C VAL A 60 -10.26 -0.67 25.69
N LYS A 61 -9.16 -0.74 26.44
CA LYS A 61 -9.13 -1.28 27.80
C LYS A 61 -9.83 -0.39 28.83
N ASP A 62 -9.86 0.93 28.63
CA ASP A 62 -10.27 1.92 29.63
C ASP A 62 -11.78 2.29 29.62
N LYS A 63 -12.59 1.81 28.66
CA LYS A 63 -13.99 2.30 28.49
C LYS A 63 -15.06 1.40 29.09
N ASN A 64 -15.39 1.68 30.35
CA ASN A 64 -16.59 1.23 31.06
C ASN A 64 -17.73 2.30 31.08
N VAL A 65 -17.83 3.20 30.09
CA VAL A 65 -18.84 4.28 30.08
C VAL A 65 -19.47 4.49 28.68
N ASN A 66 -20.71 4.01 28.53
CA ASN A 66 -21.81 4.40 27.61
C ASN A 66 -21.57 5.25 26.34
N VAL A 67 -20.56 4.93 25.51
CA VAL A 67 -20.64 5.13 24.05
C VAL A 67 -20.07 3.90 23.29
N PRO A 68 -20.62 2.70 23.53
CA PRO A 68 -20.05 1.45 22.99
C PRO A 68 -20.15 1.36 21.46
N LEU A 69 -21.23 1.88 20.85
CA LEU A 69 -21.41 1.84 19.40
C LEU A 69 -20.33 2.67 18.68
N PHE A 70 -20.20 3.95 19.01
CA PHE A 70 -19.25 4.86 18.33
C PHE A 70 -17.79 4.46 18.56
N SER A 71 -17.46 3.92 19.74
CA SER A 71 -16.11 3.42 20.02
C SER A 71 -15.81 2.14 19.26
N ALA A 72 -16.73 1.15 19.24
CA ALA A 72 -16.52 -0.14 18.56
C ALA A 72 -16.43 0.00 17.03
N ILE A 73 -17.19 0.92 16.46
CA ILE A 73 -17.11 1.29 15.03
C ILE A 73 -15.74 1.87 14.69
N CYS A 74 -15.28 2.86 15.47
CA CYS A 74 -13.98 3.45 15.27
C CYS A 74 -12.89 2.40 15.44
N ILE A 75 -12.99 1.53 16.45
CA ILE A 75 -12.02 0.46 16.69
C ILE A 75 -11.98 -0.54 15.53
N SER A 76 -13.12 -1.03 15.04
CA SER A 76 -13.14 -1.97 13.88
C SER A 76 -12.56 -1.34 12.62
N HIS A 77 -12.83 -0.06 12.36
CA HIS A 77 -12.22 0.68 11.26
C HIS A 77 -10.73 0.96 11.49
N PHE A 78 -10.31 1.21 12.72
CA PHE A 78 -8.91 1.42 13.06
C PHE A 78 -8.09 0.15 13.02
N MET A 79 -8.67 -0.99 13.40
CA MET A 79 -8.05 -2.31 13.21
C MET A 79 -7.84 -2.58 11.71
N ASN A 80 -8.82 -2.24 10.87
CA ASN A 80 -8.62 -2.30 9.42
C ASN A 80 -7.50 -1.36 8.96
N ILE A 81 -7.54 -0.07 9.31
CA ILE A 81 -6.48 0.89 8.95
C ILE A 81 -5.10 0.41 9.44
N GLN A 82 -5.00 -0.15 10.63
CA GLN A 82 -3.76 -0.68 11.18
C GLN A 82 -3.28 -1.91 10.40
N GLN A 83 -4.19 -2.81 10.05
CA GLN A 83 -3.88 -3.98 9.21
C GLN A 83 -3.40 -3.56 7.81
N ILE A 84 -4.01 -2.52 7.23
CA ILE A 84 -3.56 -1.90 5.98
C ILE A 84 -2.15 -1.36 6.14
N ASN A 85 -1.88 -0.55 7.17
CA ASN A 85 -0.55 0.02 7.39
C ASN A 85 0.52 -1.07 7.56
N PHE A 86 0.20 -2.20 8.20
CA PHE A 86 1.09 -3.34 8.31
C PHE A 86 1.37 -4.00 6.95
N GLN A 87 0.33 -4.20 6.13
CA GLN A 87 0.51 -4.74 4.78
C GLN A 87 1.26 -3.78 3.85
N CYS A 88 1.00 -2.47 3.95
CA CYS A 88 1.75 -1.43 3.24
C CYS A 88 3.24 -1.45 3.64
N LEU A 89 3.56 -1.68 4.92
CA LEU A 89 4.94 -1.85 5.36
C LEU A 89 5.59 -3.11 4.77
N LEU A 90 4.88 -4.24 4.73
CA LEU A 90 5.36 -5.46 4.08
C LEU A 90 5.60 -5.22 2.58
N PHE A 91 4.69 -4.50 1.91
CA PHE A 91 4.84 -4.12 0.51
C PHE A 91 6.06 -3.25 0.30
N PHE A 92 6.27 -2.24 1.15
CA PHE A 92 7.45 -1.40 1.10
C PHE A 92 8.73 -2.23 1.23
N ILE A 93 8.79 -3.18 2.17
CA ILE A 93 9.95 -4.06 2.34
C ILE A 93 10.18 -4.88 1.07
N CYS A 94 9.14 -5.52 0.54
CA CYS A 94 9.25 -6.31 -0.70
C CYS A 94 9.70 -5.45 -1.89
N ASP A 95 9.10 -4.28 -2.10
CA ASP A 95 9.42 -3.36 -3.20
C ASP A 95 10.81 -2.72 -3.04
N PHE A 96 11.25 -2.48 -1.80
CA PHE A 96 12.60 -2.02 -1.49
C PHE A 96 13.66 -3.02 -1.98
N PHE A 97 13.49 -4.30 -1.66
CA PHE A 97 14.40 -5.36 -2.14
C PHE A 97 14.24 -5.64 -3.63
N PHE A 98 13.01 -5.69 -4.13
CA PHE A 98 12.71 -6.11 -5.50
C PHE A 98 12.98 -5.04 -6.55
N VAL A 99 12.54 -3.79 -6.33
CA VAL A 99 12.69 -2.70 -7.30
C VAL A 99 13.88 -1.82 -6.95
N ARG A 100 13.91 -1.23 -5.74
CA ARG A 100 14.88 -0.15 -5.44
C ARG A 100 16.31 -0.67 -5.37
N LEU A 101 16.50 -1.79 -4.70
CA LEU A 101 17.83 -2.39 -4.54
C LEU A 101 18.36 -2.93 -5.88
N MET A 102 17.51 -3.57 -6.69
CA MET A 102 17.90 -4.06 -8.03
C MET A 102 18.19 -2.92 -9.02
N THR A 103 17.39 -1.85 -9.01
CA THR A 103 17.59 -0.69 -9.89
C THR A 103 18.75 0.21 -9.45
N SER A 104 19.19 0.15 -8.20
CA SER A 104 20.38 0.88 -7.71
C SER A 104 21.71 0.33 -8.26
N GLY A 105 21.72 -0.87 -8.82
CA GLY A 105 22.90 -1.52 -9.36
C GLY A 105 23.78 -2.26 -8.34
N VAL A 106 23.39 -2.26 -7.06
CA VAL A 106 24.14 -2.97 -5.99
C VAL A 106 24.17 -4.48 -6.21
N PHE A 107 23.11 -5.06 -6.78
CA PHE A 107 22.99 -6.51 -7.01
C PHE A 107 23.45 -6.94 -8.40
N THR A 108 24.08 -6.05 -9.16
CA THR A 108 24.32 -6.26 -10.59
C THR A 108 25.41 -7.27 -10.89
N SER A 109 26.55 -7.13 -10.23
CA SER A 109 27.64 -8.10 -10.31
C SER A 109 27.18 -9.50 -9.87
N TRP A 110 26.44 -9.57 -8.76
CA TRP A 110 25.89 -10.83 -8.28
C TRP A 110 24.89 -11.44 -9.27
N CYS A 111 23.91 -10.69 -9.77
CA CYS A 111 22.93 -11.27 -10.69
C CYS A 111 23.53 -11.67 -12.04
N ALA A 112 24.58 -10.98 -12.51
CA ALA A 112 25.30 -11.36 -13.72
C ALA A 112 26.10 -12.66 -13.54
N SER A 113 26.59 -12.93 -12.33
CA SER A 113 27.37 -14.15 -12.01
C SER A 113 26.52 -15.42 -11.83
N VAL A 114 25.24 -15.26 -11.46
CA VAL A 114 24.33 -16.38 -11.16
C VAL A 114 23.46 -16.69 -12.38
N PHE A 115 23.10 -17.96 -12.58
CA PHE A 115 22.16 -18.38 -13.61
C PHE A 115 20.69 -18.03 -13.24
N PRO A 116 19.76 -17.99 -14.21
CA PRO A 116 18.34 -17.86 -13.93
C PRO A 116 17.89 -18.85 -12.85
N ASN A 117 17.20 -18.35 -11.83
CA ASN A 117 16.93 -19.12 -10.61
C ASN A 117 15.50 -18.93 -10.13
N ARG A 118 14.91 -20.01 -9.58
CA ARG A 118 13.60 -20.01 -8.93
C ARG A 118 13.58 -19.23 -7.62
N TYR A 119 14.70 -19.02 -6.94
CA TYR A 119 14.72 -18.18 -5.73
C TYR A 119 14.40 -16.70 -6.01
N LEU A 120 14.87 -16.16 -7.14
CA LEU A 120 14.51 -14.80 -7.58
C LEU A 120 13.02 -14.70 -7.91
N LEU A 121 12.43 -15.81 -8.39
CA LEU A 121 11.00 -15.90 -8.63
C LEU A 121 10.18 -15.80 -7.34
N ILE A 122 10.66 -16.32 -6.20
CA ILE A 122 9.98 -16.18 -4.91
C ILE A 122 9.91 -14.71 -4.50
N LEU A 123 10.99 -13.95 -4.67
CA LEU A 123 11.01 -12.51 -4.40
C LEU A 123 10.05 -11.75 -5.32
N TYR A 124 10.08 -12.05 -6.62
CA TYR A 124 9.15 -11.50 -7.61
C TYR A 124 7.70 -11.82 -7.22
N GLY A 125 7.38 -13.11 -7.02
CA GLY A 125 6.05 -13.60 -6.71
C GLY A 125 5.49 -13.03 -5.42
N THR A 126 6.32 -12.92 -4.37
CA THR A 126 5.92 -12.31 -3.10
C THR A 126 5.57 -10.83 -3.25
N THR A 127 6.33 -10.10 -4.06
CA THR A 127 6.05 -8.67 -4.33
C THR A 127 4.70 -8.48 -5.03
N TYR A 128 4.41 -9.29 -6.05
CA TYR A 128 3.11 -9.26 -6.73
C TYR A 128 1.97 -9.75 -5.82
N TYR A 129 2.21 -10.78 -5.01
CA TYR A 129 1.26 -11.28 -4.02
C TYR A 129 0.82 -10.17 -3.06
N VAL A 130 1.80 -9.48 -2.46
CA VAL A 130 1.56 -8.40 -1.52
C VAL A 130 0.91 -7.19 -2.21
N ASN A 131 1.25 -6.92 -3.48
CA ASN A 131 0.59 -5.88 -4.26
C ASN A 131 -0.91 -6.14 -4.47
N TYR A 132 -1.28 -7.36 -4.87
CA TYR A 132 -2.69 -7.73 -5.04
C TYR A 132 -3.46 -7.69 -3.72
N ALA A 133 -2.84 -8.11 -2.61
CA ALA A 133 -3.44 -7.99 -1.28
C ALA A 133 -3.70 -6.52 -0.93
N ASN A 134 -2.73 -5.64 -1.17
CA ASN A 134 -2.87 -4.19 -0.96
C ASN A 134 -4.02 -3.56 -1.74
N MET A 135 -4.32 -4.03 -2.94
CA MET A 135 -5.41 -3.48 -3.75
C MET A 135 -6.81 -3.75 -3.17
N LEU A 136 -7.00 -4.77 -2.35
CA LEU A 136 -8.31 -5.11 -1.77
C LEU A 136 -8.61 -4.33 -0.48
N PHE A 137 -7.57 -3.91 0.22
CA PHE A 137 -7.66 -3.32 1.54
C PHE A 137 -8.39 -1.95 1.57
N PRO A 138 -8.06 -0.99 0.69
CA PRO A 138 -8.81 0.26 0.59
C PRO A 138 -10.28 0.05 0.22
N PHE A 139 -10.57 -0.95 -0.62
CA PHE A 139 -11.95 -1.33 -0.96
C PHE A 139 -12.71 -1.82 0.27
N LEU A 140 -12.11 -2.70 1.06
CA LEU A 140 -12.70 -3.18 2.32
C LEU A 140 -13.01 -2.02 3.26
N VAL A 141 -12.06 -1.09 3.46
CA VAL A 141 -12.27 0.09 4.32
C VAL A 141 -13.38 1.00 3.80
N SER A 142 -13.42 1.28 2.49
CA SER A 142 -14.48 2.10 1.92
C SER A 142 -15.86 1.46 2.08
N THR A 143 -15.95 0.14 1.90
CA THR A 143 -17.20 -0.63 2.05
C THR A 143 -17.68 -0.65 3.50
N MET A 144 -16.79 -0.93 4.45
CA MET A 144 -17.14 -0.94 5.87
C MET A 144 -17.66 0.43 6.33
N ARG A 145 -17.07 1.53 5.82
CA ARG A 145 -17.54 2.89 6.11
C ARG A 145 -18.93 3.15 5.53
N LEU A 146 -19.18 2.72 4.30
CA LEU A 146 -20.49 2.88 3.69
C LEU A 146 -21.58 2.16 4.50
N ILE A 147 -21.27 0.98 5.04
CA ILE A 147 -22.18 0.20 5.89
C ILE A 147 -22.49 0.93 7.19
N LEU A 148 -21.54 1.66 7.79
CA LEU A 148 -21.82 2.50 8.96
C LEU A 148 -22.90 3.54 8.70
N PHE A 149 -22.86 4.15 7.52
CA PHE A 149 -23.83 5.16 7.10
C PHE A 149 -25.17 4.55 6.65
N ALA A 150 -25.16 3.33 6.12
CA ALA A 150 -26.37 2.63 5.68
C ALA A 150 -27.13 1.96 6.85
N TYR A 151 -26.43 1.33 7.79
CA TYR A 151 -27.01 0.48 8.84
C TYR A 151 -26.38 0.74 10.22
N PRO A 152 -26.65 1.90 10.85
CA PRO A 152 -26.01 2.28 12.12
C PRO A 152 -26.41 1.37 13.31
N GLN A 153 -27.54 0.68 13.30
CA GLN A 153 -27.95 -0.13 14.46
C GLN A 153 -27.23 -1.48 14.55
N ASN A 154 -26.97 -2.15 13.42
CA ASN A 154 -26.36 -3.49 13.36
C ASN A 154 -24.89 -3.50 12.90
N GLN A 155 -24.28 -2.32 12.79
CA GLN A 155 -22.95 -2.12 12.24
C GLN A 155 -21.84 -2.98 12.86
N ALA A 156 -21.84 -3.18 14.18
CA ALA A 156 -20.76 -3.93 14.85
C ALA A 156 -20.76 -5.41 14.44
N LYS A 157 -21.95 -6.02 14.36
CA LYS A 157 -22.11 -7.41 13.92
C LYS A 157 -21.80 -7.55 12.44
N ILE A 158 -22.34 -6.67 11.60
CA ILE A 158 -22.14 -6.71 10.14
C ILE A 158 -20.66 -6.54 9.79
N ASN A 159 -19.99 -5.52 10.36
CA ASN A 159 -18.59 -5.26 10.08
C ASN A 159 -17.66 -6.35 10.63
N GLY A 160 -17.99 -6.93 11.79
CA GLY A 160 -17.25 -8.09 12.31
C GLY A 160 -17.32 -9.28 11.36
N THR A 161 -18.52 -9.61 10.88
CA THR A 161 -18.71 -10.70 9.90
C THR A 161 -17.99 -10.41 8.59
N ILE A 162 -18.11 -9.19 8.05
CA ILE A 162 -17.44 -8.82 6.80
C ILE A 162 -15.92 -8.91 6.96
N LEU A 163 -15.36 -8.44 8.08
CA LEU A 163 -13.93 -8.55 8.32
C LEU A 163 -13.49 -10.02 8.36
N HIS A 164 -14.18 -10.86 9.14
CA HIS A 164 -13.87 -12.29 9.24
C HIS A 164 -13.95 -13.03 7.91
N VAL A 165 -14.84 -12.63 7.00
CA VAL A 165 -14.98 -13.23 5.67
C VAL A 165 -14.01 -12.61 4.66
N ALA A 166 -13.80 -11.30 4.69
CA ALA A 166 -12.94 -10.60 3.75
C ALA A 166 -11.45 -10.92 3.97
N LEU A 167 -11.01 -11.11 5.21
CA LEU A 167 -9.61 -11.43 5.52
C LEU A 167 -9.09 -12.69 4.80
N PRO A 168 -9.73 -13.87 4.92
CA PRO A 168 -9.26 -15.05 4.18
C PRO A 168 -9.33 -14.83 2.66
N ILE A 169 -10.34 -14.12 2.16
CA ILE A 169 -10.44 -13.78 0.73
C ILE A 169 -9.24 -12.93 0.29
N ILE A 170 -8.81 -11.96 1.09
CA ILE A 170 -7.67 -11.09 0.78
C ILE A 170 -6.35 -11.87 0.69
N PHE A 171 -6.17 -12.92 1.50
CA PHE A 171 -4.96 -13.75 1.43
C PHE A 171 -5.01 -14.81 0.33
N ILE A 172 -6.20 -15.30 0.00
CA ILE A 172 -6.38 -16.34 -1.03
C ILE A 172 -6.38 -15.72 -2.44
N TYR A 173 -6.98 -14.54 -2.63
CA TYR A 173 -7.12 -13.90 -3.94
C TYR A 173 -5.80 -13.65 -4.69
N PRO A 174 -4.70 -13.20 -4.05
CA PRO A 174 -3.42 -13.07 -4.73
C PRO A 174 -2.84 -14.39 -5.22
N LEU A 175 -3.13 -15.53 -4.57
CA LEU A 175 -2.69 -16.86 -5.04
C LEU A 175 -3.35 -17.19 -6.38
N PHE A 176 -4.65 -16.90 -6.52
CA PHE A 176 -5.36 -17.07 -7.78
C PHE A 176 -4.84 -16.16 -8.90
N ASN A 177 -4.26 -15.01 -8.58
CA ASN A 177 -3.69 -14.10 -9.59
C ASN A 177 -2.22 -14.37 -9.90
N THR A 178 -1.56 -15.24 -9.13
CA THR A 178 -0.12 -15.56 -9.28
C THR A 178 0.14 -17.04 -9.63
N PHE A 179 -0.90 -17.87 -9.76
CA PHE A 179 -0.76 -19.32 -9.99
C PHE A 179 0.10 -19.68 -11.21
N PHE A 180 0.00 -18.91 -12.30
CA PHE A 180 0.73 -19.17 -13.54
C PHE A 180 2.24 -18.90 -13.43
N LEU A 181 2.68 -18.31 -12.32
CA LEU A 181 4.07 -18.00 -12.06
C LEU A 181 4.84 -19.22 -11.51
N PHE A 182 4.17 -20.28 -11.05
CA PHE A 182 4.81 -21.41 -10.38
C PHE A 182 5.85 -22.16 -11.24
N THR A 183 5.67 -22.20 -12.57
CA THR A 183 6.57 -22.89 -13.50
C THR A 183 7.64 -21.99 -14.11
N ALA A 184 7.60 -20.68 -13.83
CA ALA A 184 8.46 -19.72 -14.50
C ALA A 184 9.89 -19.72 -13.92
N GLU A 185 10.85 -19.28 -14.72
CA GLU A 185 12.21 -19.00 -14.28
C GLU A 185 12.46 -17.49 -14.39
N CYS A 186 13.10 -16.93 -13.37
CA CYS A 186 13.37 -15.51 -13.28
C CYS A 186 14.81 -15.20 -13.71
N TYR A 187 14.98 -14.15 -14.51
CA TYR A 187 16.27 -13.71 -15.05
C TYR A 187 16.42 -12.18 -14.89
N CYS A 188 17.66 -11.70 -14.90
CA CYS A 188 17.99 -10.28 -14.75
C CYS A 188 18.18 -9.61 -16.11
N VAL A 189 17.56 -8.44 -16.30
CA VAL A 189 17.65 -7.64 -17.52
C VAL A 189 18.08 -6.22 -17.16
N GLN A 190 18.89 -5.62 -18.02
CA GLN A 190 19.23 -4.20 -17.89
C GLN A 190 17.99 -3.33 -18.07
N ALA A 191 17.78 -2.40 -17.15
CA ALA A 191 16.75 -1.38 -17.27
C ALA A 191 17.15 -0.33 -18.32
N HIS A 192 16.20 0.10 -19.16
CA HIS A 192 16.44 1.18 -20.12
C HIS A 192 16.21 2.57 -19.48
N GLY A 193 16.42 3.64 -20.26
CA GLY A 193 16.35 5.02 -19.77
C GLY A 193 15.05 5.29 -18.99
N PRO A 194 15.10 5.93 -17.81
CA PRO A 194 16.14 6.83 -17.29
C PRO A 194 17.25 6.15 -16.46
N PHE A 195 17.26 4.83 -16.37
CA PHE A 195 18.19 4.13 -15.50
C PHE A 195 19.61 4.08 -16.09
N PRO A 196 20.67 4.32 -15.28
CA PRO A 196 22.04 4.18 -15.73
C PRO A 196 22.40 2.71 -16.00
N PHE A 197 23.49 2.51 -16.75
CA PHE A 197 24.09 1.21 -16.95
C PHE A 197 24.35 0.51 -15.61
N GLY A 198 24.02 -0.78 -15.55
CA GLY A 198 24.09 -1.59 -14.34
C GLY A 198 22.83 -1.55 -13.48
N SER A 199 21.79 -0.80 -13.85
CA SER A 199 20.48 -0.93 -13.20
C SER A 199 19.72 -2.14 -13.72
N ILE A 200 19.22 -3.01 -12.84
CA ILE A 200 18.58 -4.27 -13.23
C ILE A 200 17.10 -4.29 -12.88
N ILE A 201 16.32 -4.93 -13.75
CA ILE A 201 14.95 -5.35 -13.49
C ILE A 201 14.83 -6.87 -13.69
N LEU A 202 13.96 -7.50 -12.91
CA LEU A 202 13.70 -8.93 -13.00
C LEU A 202 12.64 -9.24 -14.07
N GLY A 203 13.02 -10.03 -15.06
CA GLY A 203 12.14 -10.66 -16.04
C GLY A 203 11.82 -12.11 -15.66
N PHE A 204 10.78 -12.68 -16.26
CA PHE A 204 10.49 -14.10 -16.13
C PHE A 204 10.17 -14.72 -17.51
N GLN A 205 10.51 -15.99 -17.68
CA GLN A 205 10.23 -16.79 -18.86
C GLN A 205 9.62 -18.13 -18.45
N GLY A 206 8.85 -18.77 -19.33
CA GLY A 206 8.24 -20.07 -19.04
C GLY A 206 7.02 -20.00 -18.12
N SER A 207 6.25 -18.91 -18.16
CA SER A 207 4.97 -18.86 -17.46
C SER A 207 3.98 -19.85 -18.03
N LEU A 208 3.14 -20.38 -17.14
CA LEU A 208 2.06 -21.29 -17.50
C LEU A 208 1.10 -20.57 -18.47
N PHE A 209 0.78 -21.21 -19.60
CA PHE A 209 -0.04 -20.65 -20.69
C PHE A 209 0.50 -19.39 -21.39
N GLY A 210 1.77 -19.02 -21.18
CA GLY A 210 2.35 -17.81 -21.77
C GLY A 210 1.72 -16.51 -21.26
N LEU A 211 1.02 -16.56 -20.12
CA LEU A 211 0.35 -15.41 -19.53
C LEU A 211 1.35 -14.38 -19.01
N ARG A 212 1.02 -13.10 -19.18
CA ARG A 212 1.79 -11.97 -18.66
C ARG A 212 1.09 -11.34 -17.45
N ASN A 213 1.85 -11.15 -16.37
CA ASN A 213 1.37 -10.48 -15.15
C ASN A 213 0.81 -9.08 -15.40
N SER A 214 1.32 -8.36 -16.40
CA SER A 214 0.90 -6.99 -16.69
C SER A 214 -0.60 -6.85 -17.00
N TYR A 215 -1.20 -7.80 -17.72
CA TYR A 215 -2.63 -7.75 -18.06
C TYR A 215 -3.52 -8.03 -16.85
N PHE A 216 -3.19 -9.05 -16.04
CA PHE A 216 -3.92 -9.33 -14.79
C PHE A 216 -3.80 -8.17 -13.81
N LEU A 217 -2.61 -7.58 -13.70
CA LEU A 217 -2.40 -6.42 -12.84
C LEU A 217 -3.21 -5.21 -13.33
N LEU A 218 -3.26 -4.96 -14.65
CA LEU A 218 -4.08 -3.89 -15.25
C LEU A 218 -5.54 -4.04 -14.81
N PHE A 219 -6.11 -5.20 -15.09
CA PHE A 219 -7.52 -5.47 -14.90
C PHE A 219 -7.90 -5.28 -13.43
N ASN A 220 -7.14 -5.89 -12.52
CA ASN A 220 -7.39 -5.79 -11.10
C ASN A 220 -7.21 -4.36 -10.58
N THR A 221 -6.20 -3.63 -11.05
CA THR A 221 -5.98 -2.24 -10.65
C THR A 221 -7.16 -1.35 -11.07
N ILE A 222 -7.62 -1.45 -12.32
CA ILE A 222 -8.75 -0.65 -12.82
C ILE A 222 -10.05 -1.03 -12.11
N PHE A 223 -10.30 -2.33 -11.93
CA PHE A 223 -11.49 -2.84 -11.27
C PHE A 223 -11.58 -2.33 -9.83
N TRP A 224 -10.55 -2.58 -9.00
CA TRP A 224 -10.55 -2.17 -7.59
C TRP A 224 -10.51 -0.66 -7.41
N MET A 225 -9.78 0.07 -8.26
CA MET A 225 -9.79 1.52 -8.25
C MET A 225 -11.18 2.09 -8.54
N SER A 226 -11.86 1.56 -9.56
CA SER A 226 -13.23 1.98 -9.91
C SER A 226 -14.21 1.69 -8.77
N SER A 227 -14.15 0.50 -8.19
CA SER A 227 -14.99 0.14 -7.04
C SER A 227 -14.73 1.05 -5.83
N CYS A 228 -13.47 1.38 -5.53
CA CYS A 228 -13.12 2.32 -4.47
C CYS A 228 -13.65 3.74 -4.75
N LEU A 229 -13.54 4.22 -5.99
CA LEU A 229 -14.03 5.55 -6.38
C LEU A 229 -15.55 5.64 -6.26
N ILE A 230 -16.27 4.60 -6.69
CA ILE A 230 -17.73 4.52 -6.58
C ILE A 230 -18.13 4.56 -5.10
N ASN A 231 -17.54 3.70 -4.25
CA ASN A 231 -17.85 3.67 -2.82
C ASN A 231 -17.56 5.01 -2.12
N ASN A 232 -16.40 5.61 -2.39
CA ASN A 232 -16.04 6.91 -1.82
C ASN A 232 -16.96 8.04 -2.30
N SER A 233 -17.40 8.01 -3.56
CA SER A 233 -18.36 9.00 -4.09
C SER A 233 -19.72 8.89 -3.39
N ILE A 234 -20.23 7.67 -3.21
CA ILE A 234 -21.49 7.44 -2.46
C ILE A 234 -21.34 7.92 -1.01
N LEU A 235 -20.21 7.62 -0.37
CA LEU A 235 -19.90 8.06 0.99
C LEU A 235 -19.91 9.59 1.10
N LEU A 236 -19.26 10.29 0.16
CA LEU A 236 -19.22 11.76 0.11
C LEU A 236 -20.61 12.36 -0.05
N VAL A 237 -21.44 11.81 -0.94
CA VAL A 237 -22.82 12.27 -1.14
C VAL A 237 -23.64 12.09 0.14
N LYS A 238 -23.58 10.93 0.78
CA LYS A 238 -24.28 10.69 2.06
C LYS A 238 -23.79 11.61 3.18
N LEU A 239 -22.49 11.87 3.24
CA LEU A 239 -21.89 12.76 4.24
C LEU A 239 -22.32 14.22 4.01
N PHE A 240 -22.43 14.64 2.75
CA PHE A 240 -22.94 15.96 2.40
C PHE A 240 -24.43 16.12 2.70
N GLN A 241 -25.25 15.11 2.37
CA GLN A 241 -26.67 15.08 2.72
C GLN A 241 -26.88 15.16 4.24
N LEU A 242 -26.08 14.41 5.00
CA LEU A 242 -26.10 14.48 6.46
C LEU A 242 -25.68 15.85 6.97
N LYS A 243 -24.64 16.49 6.42
CA LYS A 243 -24.27 17.86 6.83
C LYS A 243 -25.44 18.84 6.62
N LYS A 244 -26.19 18.70 5.53
CA LYS A 244 -27.35 19.54 5.22
C LYS A 244 -28.53 19.28 6.18
N SER A 245 -28.76 18.04 6.62
CA SER A 245 -29.82 17.73 7.59
C SER A 245 -29.42 17.95 9.06
N LEU A 246 -28.13 17.91 9.37
CA LEU A 246 -27.57 18.00 10.72
C LEU A 246 -27.45 19.43 11.25
N SER A 247 -27.74 20.48 10.46
CA SER A 247 -28.01 21.80 11.06
C SER A 247 -29.23 21.77 12.01
N LEU A 248 -30.04 20.70 11.97
CA LEU A 248 -31.22 20.48 12.81
C LEU A 248 -31.08 19.38 13.89
N HIS A 249 -30.02 18.56 13.91
CA HIS A 249 -29.90 17.48 14.90
C HIS A 249 -28.47 17.26 15.40
N ALA A 250 -28.29 17.29 16.72
CA ALA A 250 -27.02 17.43 17.43
C ALA A 250 -26.07 16.21 17.35
N ARG A 251 -25.41 15.93 16.21
CA ARG A 251 -24.21 15.07 16.21
C ARG A 251 -22.99 15.89 16.63
N SER A 252 -22.27 15.42 17.65
CA SER A 252 -21.08 16.08 18.20
C SER A 252 -20.06 16.43 17.11
N GLN A 253 -19.61 17.70 17.08
CA GLN A 253 -18.54 18.22 16.20
C GLN A 253 -17.28 17.33 16.19
N LYS A 254 -17.02 16.59 17.27
CA LYS A 254 -15.91 15.62 17.37
C LYS A 254 -16.08 14.41 16.45
N SER A 255 -17.31 13.92 16.26
CA SER A 255 -17.60 12.80 15.36
C SER A 255 -17.44 13.21 13.89
N TYR A 256 -17.90 14.41 13.52
CA TYR A 256 -17.71 14.95 12.18
C TYR A 256 -16.23 15.14 11.82
N LYS A 257 -15.43 15.70 12.72
CA LYS A 257 -13.99 15.89 12.48
C LYS A 257 -13.24 14.55 12.35
N ALA A 258 -13.65 13.53 13.09
CA ALA A 258 -13.13 12.18 12.93
C ALA A 258 -13.46 11.59 11.54
N GLU A 259 -14.67 11.80 11.04
CA GLU A 259 -15.10 11.34 9.71
C GLU A 259 -14.34 12.06 8.57
N VAL A 260 -14.16 13.38 8.66
CA VAL A 260 -13.42 14.15 7.63
C VAL A 260 -11.95 13.72 7.56
N SER A 261 -11.32 13.53 8.72
CA SER A 261 -9.96 12.98 8.84
C SER A 261 -9.84 11.64 8.12
N LEU A 262 -10.81 10.74 8.35
CA LEU A 262 -10.86 9.42 7.76
C LEU A 262 -11.07 9.46 6.24
N THR A 263 -11.94 10.36 5.74
CA THR A 263 -12.17 10.55 4.29
C THR A 263 -10.90 11.02 3.57
N PHE A 264 -10.10 11.87 4.21
CA PHE A 264 -8.81 12.29 3.66
C PHE A 264 -7.84 11.11 3.53
N THR A 265 -7.82 10.22 4.53
CA THR A 265 -7.01 8.99 4.49
C THR A 265 -7.38 8.10 3.30
N THR A 266 -8.68 7.91 3.01
CA THR A 266 -9.13 7.15 1.83
C THR A 266 -8.83 7.85 0.51
N PHE A 267 -8.83 9.18 0.48
CA PHE A 267 -8.38 9.93 -0.70
C PHE A 267 -6.89 9.72 -0.95
N SER A 268 -6.08 9.63 0.11
CA SER A 268 -4.65 9.29 -0.01
C SER A 268 -4.43 7.90 -0.63
N MET A 269 -5.29 6.93 -0.38
CA MET A 269 -5.19 5.57 -0.97
C MET A 269 -5.41 5.60 -2.49
N ILE A 270 -6.16 6.57 -3.02
CA ILE A 270 -6.37 6.74 -4.48
C ILE A 270 -5.05 7.05 -5.20
N PHE A 271 -4.12 7.77 -4.55
CA PHE A 271 -2.80 8.05 -5.13
C PHE A 271 -1.99 6.78 -5.42
N SER A 272 -2.07 5.75 -4.58
CA SER A 272 -1.42 4.45 -4.87
C SER A 272 -2.05 3.73 -6.05
N TYR A 273 -3.37 3.78 -6.20
CA TYR A 273 -4.03 3.21 -7.38
C TYR A 273 -3.66 3.95 -8.66
N LEU A 274 -3.56 5.28 -8.61
CA LEU A 274 -3.08 6.09 -9.72
C LEU A 274 -1.64 5.71 -10.08
N SER A 275 -0.77 5.57 -9.07
CA SER A 275 0.62 5.18 -9.27
C SER A 275 0.78 3.79 -9.89
N ASN A 276 -0.01 2.81 -9.45
CA ASN A 276 0.00 1.49 -10.06
C ASN A 276 -0.60 1.53 -11.47
N SER A 277 -1.67 2.30 -11.71
CA SER A 277 -2.29 2.47 -13.03
C SER A 277 -1.33 3.10 -14.05
N MET A 278 -0.52 4.08 -13.63
CA MET A 278 0.49 4.73 -14.49
C MET A 278 1.49 3.73 -15.06
N ILE A 279 1.96 2.75 -14.27
CA ILE A 279 2.87 1.70 -14.78
C ILE A 279 2.20 0.88 -15.84
N VAL A 280 0.95 0.48 -15.61
CA VAL A 280 0.36 -0.48 -16.52
C VAL A 280 -0.03 0.19 -17.82
N ILE A 281 -0.47 1.46 -17.79
CA ILE A 281 -0.70 2.26 -19.00
C ILE A 281 0.60 2.45 -19.78
N THR A 282 1.68 2.85 -19.12
CA THR A 282 2.98 3.04 -19.78
C THR A 282 3.57 1.73 -20.30
N ALA A 283 3.38 0.62 -19.59
CA ALA A 283 3.79 -0.71 -20.05
C ALA A 283 3.04 -1.19 -21.31
N GLN A 284 1.82 -0.71 -21.56
CA GLN A 284 1.07 -1.00 -22.80
C GLN A 284 1.44 -0.06 -23.94
N LEU A 285 1.76 1.20 -23.64
CA LEU A 285 2.23 2.18 -24.63
C LEU A 285 3.62 1.84 -25.18
N GLY A 286 4.40 1.07 -24.42
CA GLY A 286 5.73 0.64 -24.82
C GLY A 286 6.76 1.77 -24.78
N GLY A 287 8.04 1.39 -24.86
CA GLY A 287 9.16 2.33 -24.85
C GLY A 287 9.58 2.81 -23.45
N ASP A 288 10.42 3.85 -23.44
CA ASP A 288 11.15 4.32 -22.27
C ASP A 288 10.24 4.80 -21.12
N TRP A 289 9.02 5.25 -21.44
CA TRP A 289 8.01 5.68 -20.46
C TRP A 289 7.68 4.63 -19.40
N THR A 290 7.81 3.34 -19.74
CA THR A 290 7.60 2.23 -18.79
C THR A 290 8.61 2.28 -17.64
N TYR A 291 9.87 2.60 -17.96
CA TYR A 291 10.95 2.65 -16.98
C TYR A 291 10.81 3.87 -16.06
N TYR A 292 10.33 5.01 -16.58
CA TYR A 292 9.95 6.15 -15.74
C TYR A 292 8.84 5.80 -14.75
N ALA A 293 7.82 5.05 -15.18
CA ALA A 293 6.74 4.65 -14.29
C ALA A 293 7.18 3.62 -13.24
N ILE A 294 8.06 2.68 -13.60
CA ILE A 294 8.70 1.75 -12.65
C ILE A 294 9.48 2.52 -11.58
N MET A 295 10.17 3.59 -11.97
CA MET A 295 10.92 4.45 -11.05
C MET A 295 10.01 5.25 -10.11
N LEU A 296 8.88 5.75 -10.59
CA LEU A 296 7.96 6.59 -9.80
C LEU A 296 7.07 5.77 -8.87
N ARG A 297 6.72 4.54 -9.25
CA ARG A 297 5.77 3.70 -8.50
C ARG A 297 6.06 3.56 -7.01
N PRO A 298 7.29 3.24 -6.59
CA PRO A 298 7.58 3.05 -5.18
C PRO A 298 7.19 4.28 -4.33
N TYR A 299 7.33 5.49 -4.88
CA TYR A 299 6.96 6.74 -4.22
C TYR A 299 5.46 6.94 -4.09
N GLY A 300 4.68 6.56 -5.09
CA GLY A 300 3.22 6.61 -4.99
C GLY A 300 2.71 5.72 -3.85
N ASN A 301 3.29 4.53 -3.72
CA ASN A 301 2.96 3.61 -2.63
C ASN A 301 3.49 4.07 -1.26
N ASP A 302 4.64 4.75 -1.22
CA ASP A 302 5.17 5.37 0.00
C ASP A 302 4.28 6.51 0.51
N LEU A 303 3.71 7.29 -0.42
CA LEU A 303 2.78 8.35 -0.06
C LEU A 303 1.55 7.79 0.65
N GLU A 304 0.95 6.70 0.16
CA GLU A 304 -0.11 6.04 0.92
C GLU A 304 0.38 5.53 2.27
N THR A 305 1.54 4.86 2.30
CA THR A 305 2.09 4.27 3.53
C THR A 305 2.39 5.33 4.61
N CYS A 306 2.83 6.53 4.22
CA CYS A 306 3.22 7.59 5.14
C CYS A 306 2.08 8.59 5.41
N VAL A 307 1.47 9.13 4.36
CA VAL A 307 0.46 10.21 4.48
C VAL A 307 -0.78 9.71 5.20
N SER A 308 -1.23 8.48 4.93
CA SER A 308 -2.39 7.88 5.59
C SER A 308 -2.30 7.92 7.12
N PRO A 309 -1.28 7.29 7.77
CA PRO A 309 -1.14 7.32 9.22
C PRO A 309 -0.78 8.70 9.77
N TRP A 310 -0.02 9.52 9.04
CA TRP A 310 0.36 10.86 9.51
C TRP A 310 -0.84 11.79 9.59
N VAL A 311 -1.64 11.86 8.52
CA VAL A 311 -2.88 12.63 8.51
C VAL A 311 -3.77 12.15 9.64
N PHE A 312 -3.93 10.83 9.75
CA PHE A 312 -4.77 10.24 10.78
C PHE A 312 -4.31 10.63 12.19
N TYR A 313 -3.03 10.51 12.50
CA TYR A 313 -2.44 10.88 13.78
C TYR A 313 -2.64 12.36 14.12
N LEU A 314 -2.44 13.26 13.14
CA LEU A 314 -2.48 14.70 13.34
C LEU A 314 -3.91 15.25 13.42
N THR A 315 -4.85 14.65 12.69
CA THR A 315 -6.20 15.21 12.54
C THR A 315 -7.22 14.59 13.48
N HIS A 316 -7.02 13.35 13.94
CA HIS A 316 -8.02 12.62 14.70
C HIS A 316 -8.14 13.12 16.15
N PRO A 317 -9.37 13.39 16.66
CA PRO A 317 -9.60 13.98 17.98
C PRO A 317 -9.14 13.11 19.16
N ILE A 318 -8.92 11.81 18.98
CA ILE A 318 -8.34 10.92 20.03
C ILE A 318 -6.88 11.31 20.34
N PHE A 319 -6.13 11.80 19.36
CA PHE A 319 -4.71 12.15 19.54
C PHE A 319 -4.49 13.62 19.87
N ARG A 320 -5.46 14.47 19.55
CA ARG A 320 -5.42 15.89 19.90
C ARG A 320 -5.67 16.04 21.41
N ARG A 321 -4.64 16.39 22.18
CA ARG A 321 -4.74 16.69 23.63
C ARG A 321 -5.94 17.61 23.86
N LYS A 322 -6.82 17.26 24.81
CA LYS A 322 -7.79 18.21 25.35
C LYS A 322 -6.97 19.39 25.90
N LYS A 323 -7.10 20.59 25.31
CA LYS A 323 -6.80 21.81 26.07
C LYS A 323 -7.80 21.78 27.22
N SER A 324 -7.31 21.52 28.43
CA SER A 324 -8.07 21.70 29.65
C SER A 324 -8.34 23.20 29.78
N THR A 325 -9.46 23.65 29.21
CA THR A 325 -10.00 24.95 29.55
C THR A 325 -10.46 24.83 31.00
N ILE A 326 -9.60 25.27 31.93
CA ILE A 326 -9.97 25.48 33.32
C ILE A 326 -11.08 26.53 33.28
N ARG A 327 -12.34 26.10 33.38
CA ARG A 327 -13.43 27.01 33.74
C ARG A 327 -13.23 27.28 35.23
N VAL A 328 -12.63 28.41 35.55
CA VAL A 328 -12.71 28.98 36.89
C VAL A 328 -14.18 29.34 37.08
N VAL A 329 -14.91 28.50 37.80
CA VAL A 329 -16.23 28.84 38.32
C VAL A 329 -15.95 29.67 39.57
N HIS A 330 -16.08 31.00 39.48
CA HIS A 330 -16.23 31.82 40.67
C HIS A 330 -17.58 31.45 41.29
N HIS A 331 -17.51 30.67 42.36
CA HIS A 331 -18.59 30.58 43.35
C HIS A 331 -18.12 31.48 44.48
N ASP A 332 -18.71 32.66 44.62
CA ASP A 332 -18.83 33.30 45.92
C ASP A 332 -20.28 33.69 46.10
N ASN A 333 -20.82 33.17 47.18
CA ASN A 333 -22.22 33.05 47.49
C ASN A 333 -22.80 34.40 47.90
N ILE A 334 -24.03 34.61 47.45
CA ILE A 334 -25.05 35.33 48.17
C ILE A 334 -25.33 34.50 49.42
N ASP A 335 -25.11 35.07 50.61
CA ASP A 335 -25.89 34.72 51.79
C ASP A 335 -26.14 35.98 52.62
N SER A 336 -27.42 36.09 52.95
CA SER A 336 -28.17 37.01 53.82
C SER A 336 -27.47 37.54 55.06
#